data_AF-A0A6L6E1F8-F1
#
_entry.id   AF-A0A6L6E1F8-F1
#
_cell.length_a   1.000
_cell.length_b   1.000
_cell.length_c   1.000
_cell.angle_alpha   90.00
_cell.angle_beta   90.00
_cell.angle_gamma   90.00
#
_symmetry.space_group_name_H-M   'P 1'
#
loop_
_entity.id
_entity.type
_entity.pdbx_description
1 polymer ?
#
loop_
_entity_poly.entity_id
_entity_poly.type
_entity_poly.pdbx_seq_one_letter_code
_entity_poly.pdbx_strand_id
1 'polypeptide(L)'
;SATTLTKDSAPELSHIHDRNPLLLTPETFEAWIDPHIEGDQDLLDAIAAGSDEVAAEALFHKVSSEVGKVRVNEPSLISAL
;
A
#
# COMPACT_ATOMS: atom_id res chain seq x y z
N SER A 1 -9.83 -14.78 -8.85
CA SER A 1 -9.39 -14.36 -7.50
C SER A 1 -8.19 -13.45 -7.65
N ALA A 2 -7.81 -12.71 -6.61
CA ALA A 2 -6.64 -11.85 -6.58
C ALA A 2 -6.04 -11.86 -5.17
N THR A 3 -4.77 -11.45 -5.06
CA THR A 3 -4.09 -11.26 -3.77
C THR A 3 -3.35 -9.92 -3.76
N THR A 4 -3.19 -9.33 -2.58
CA THR A 4 -2.37 -8.12 -2.39
C THR A 4 -0.93 -8.52 -2.09
N LEU A 5 0.04 -7.97 -2.82
CA LEU A 5 1.45 -8.10 -2.47
C LEU A 5 1.78 -7.18 -1.30
N THR A 6 2.65 -7.66 -0.42
CA THR A 6 3.13 -6.90 0.73
C THR A 6 4.65 -6.96 0.77
N LYS A 7 5.27 -5.97 1.42
CA LYS A 7 6.69 -5.92 1.76
C LYS A 7 6.87 -5.48 3.22
N ASP A 8 8.10 -5.53 3.70
CA ASP A 8 8.45 -5.01 5.02
C ASP A 8 8.12 -3.51 5.07
N SER A 9 7.66 -3.04 6.23
CA SER A 9 7.22 -1.66 6.36
C SER A 9 8.31 -0.66 6.03
N ALA A 10 7.96 0.37 5.26
CA ALA A 10 8.76 1.57 5.14
C ALA A 10 9.04 2.17 6.54
N PRO A 11 10.20 2.81 6.76
CA PRO A 11 10.57 3.35 8.07
C PRO A 11 9.48 4.21 8.70
N GLU A 12 8.80 5.03 7.89
CA GLU A 12 7.74 5.95 8.28
C GLU A 12 6.49 5.22 8.80
N LEU A 13 6.21 4.00 8.33
CA LEU A 13 5.02 3.21 8.69
C LEU A 13 5.32 2.10 9.73
N SER A 14 6.60 1.83 10.00
CA SER A 14 7.06 0.72 10.85
C SER A 14 6.50 0.73 12.28
N HIS A 15 6.12 1.91 12.79
CA HIS A 15 5.53 2.07 14.12
C HIS A 15 4.02 1.73 14.17
N ILE A 16 3.38 1.51 13.02
CA ILE A 16 1.98 1.10 12.89
C ILE A 16 1.89 -0.42 12.70
N HIS A 17 2.71 -0.99 11.83
CA HIS A 17 2.76 -2.42 11.52
C HIS A 17 4.13 -2.81 10.94
N ASP A 18 4.47 -4.09 10.96
CA ASP A 18 5.73 -4.65 10.39
C ASP A 18 5.73 -4.80 8.86
N ARG A 19 4.57 -4.66 8.20
CA ARG A 19 4.36 -4.83 6.76
C ARG A 19 3.47 -3.72 6.22
N ASN A 20 3.71 -3.32 4.97
CA ASN A 20 2.76 -2.50 4.19
C ASN A 20 2.44 -3.16 2.83
N PRO A 21 1.32 -2.76 2.19
CA PRO A 21 1.07 -3.12 0.79
C PRO A 21 2.21 -2.64 -0.11
N LEU A 22 2.47 -3.36 -1.20
CA LEU A 22 3.30 -2.83 -2.28
C LEU A 22 2.53 -1.70 -2.97
N LEU A 23 2.98 -0.46 -2.78
CA LEU A 23 2.37 0.75 -3.34
C LEU A 23 2.99 1.03 -4.72
N LEU A 24 2.22 1.64 -5.61
CA LEU A 24 2.66 1.97 -6.96
C LEU A 24 2.69 3.48 -7.13
N THR A 25 3.79 3.99 -7.68
CA THR A 25 3.81 5.34 -8.29
C THR A 25 2.99 5.32 -9.59
N PRO A 26 2.59 6.49 -10.12
CA PRO A 26 1.95 6.56 -11.44
C PRO A 26 2.77 5.89 -12.55
N GLU A 27 4.09 6.01 -12.52
CA GLU A 27 5.00 5.46 -13.53
C GLU A 27 5.12 3.93 -13.42
N THR A 28 5.25 3.41 -12.20
CA THR A 28 5.35 1.96 -11.95
C THR A 28 4.01 1.24 -12.18
N PHE A 29 2.89 1.96 -12.05
CA PHE A 29 1.56 1.42 -12.37
C PHE A 29 1.40 1.02 -13.84
N GLU A 30 1.88 1.85 -14.77
CA GLU A 30 1.81 1.54 -16.20
C GLU A 30 2.60 0.27 -16.53
N ALA A 31 3.81 0.13 -15.97
CA ALA A 31 4.61 -1.07 -16.14
C ALA A 31 3.98 -2.31 -15.48
N TRP A 32 3.30 -2.13 -14.34
CA TRP A 32 2.66 -3.22 -13.60
C TRP A 32 1.49 -3.87 -14.34
N ILE A 33 0.73 -3.09 -15.11
CA ILE A 33 -0.49 -3.56 -15.77
C ILE A 33 -0.28 -3.94 -17.24
N ASP A 34 0.87 -3.62 -17.85
CA ASP A 34 1.17 -3.94 -19.25
C ASP A 34 1.45 -5.44 -19.42
N PRO A 35 0.59 -6.19 -20.15
CA PRO A 35 0.79 -7.62 -20.35
C PRO A 35 1.98 -7.98 -21.27
N HIS A 36 2.63 -6.99 -21.89
CA HIS A 36 3.81 -7.20 -22.74
C HIS A 36 5.13 -7.03 -21.99
N ILE A 37 5.09 -6.59 -20.73
CA ILE A 37 6.26 -6.50 -19.86
C ILE A 37 6.37 -7.80 -19.06
N GLU A 38 7.55 -8.41 -19.09
CA GLU A 38 7.82 -9.60 -18.28
C GLU A 38 7.95 -9.21 -16.81
N GLY A 39 7.25 -9.93 -15.94
CA GLY A 39 7.33 -9.73 -14.49
C GLY A 39 8.58 -10.36 -13.88
N ASP A 40 9.74 -9.79 -14.18
CA ASP A 40 11.04 -10.25 -13.70
C ASP A 40 11.47 -9.57 -12.38
N GLN A 41 12.65 -9.94 -11.88
CA GLN A 41 13.17 -9.38 -10.62
C GLN A 41 13.49 -7.90 -10.73
N ASP A 42 13.96 -7.43 -11.90
CA ASP A 42 14.31 -6.02 -12.11
C ASP A 42 13.06 -5.14 -12.03
N LEU A 43 11.93 -5.60 -12.60
CA LEU A 43 10.64 -4.94 -12.44
C LEU A 43 10.20 -4.91 -10.96
N LEU A 44 10.29 -6.05 -10.26
CA LEU A 44 9.89 -6.13 -8.86
C LEU A 44 10.73 -5.22 -7.96
N ASP A 45 12.03 -5.11 -8.21
CA ASP A 45 12.94 -4.24 -7.46
C ASP A 45 12.63 -2.76 -7.72
N ALA A 46 12.38 -2.39 -8.98
CA ALA A 46 11.97 -1.02 -9.34
C ALA A 46 10.64 -0.62 -8.68
N ILE A 47 9.66 -1.53 -8.68
CA ILE A 47 8.38 -1.32 -8.01
C ILE A 47 8.54 -1.27 -6.50
N ALA A 48 9.37 -2.14 -5.91
CA ALA A 48 9.64 -2.12 -4.48
C ALA A 48 10.29 -0.80 -4.03
N ALA A 49 11.16 -0.21 -4.84
CA ALA A 49 11.75 1.10 -4.59
C ALA A 49 10.70 2.22 -4.69
N GLY A 50 9.90 2.25 -5.77
CA GLY A 50 8.81 3.22 -5.92
C GLY A 50 7.75 3.11 -4.82
N SER A 51 7.50 1.90 -4.32
CA SER A 51 6.63 1.68 -3.16
C SER A 51 7.13 2.40 -1.90
N ASP A 52 8.44 2.49 -1.68
CA ASP A 52 9.01 3.19 -0.52
C ASP A 52 8.85 4.71 -0.65
N GLU A 53 8.96 5.23 -1.87
CA GLU A 53 8.70 6.66 -2.16
C GLU A 53 7.26 7.04 -1.82
N VAL A 54 6.28 6.24 -2.26
CA VAL A 54 4.87 6.48 -1.95
C VAL A 54 4.60 6.32 -0.45
N ALA A 55 5.22 5.33 0.19
CA ALA A 55 5.03 5.09 1.62
C ALA A 55 5.61 6.22 2.49
N ALA A 56 6.72 6.84 2.07
CA ALA A 56 7.33 7.96 2.77
C ALA A 56 6.43 9.21 2.82
N GLU A 57 5.53 9.36 1.85
CA GLU A 57 4.55 10.46 1.77
C GLU A 57 3.19 10.13 2.41
N ALA A 58 3.01 8.89 2.88
CA ALA A 58 1.73 8.44 3.39
C ALA A 58 1.35 9.17 4.69
N LEU A 59 0.16 9.78 4.68
CA LEU A 59 -0.45 10.37 5.88
C LEU A 59 -1.33 9.33 6.58
N PHE A 60 -1.30 9.35 7.91
CA PHE A 60 -2.08 8.45 8.74
C PHE A 60 -2.58 9.15 10.00
N HIS A 61 -3.71 8.67 10.51
CA HIS A 61 -4.27 9.08 11.80
C HIS A 61 -5.05 7.94 12.42
N LYS A 62 -5.23 7.99 13.74
CA LYS A 62 -6.03 7.01 14.47
C LYS A 62 -7.51 7.19 14.14
N VAL A 63 -8.21 6.08 13.92
CA VAL A 63 -9.66 6.04 13.63
C VAL A 63 -10.43 5.24 14.69
N SER A 64 -11.76 5.32 14.67
CA SER A 64 -12.64 4.57 15.57
C SER A 64 -12.50 3.06 15.39
N SER A 65 -12.62 2.32 16.49
CA SER A 65 -12.64 0.85 16.49
C SER A 65 -13.84 0.26 15.75
N GLU A 66 -14.86 1.06 15.40
CA GLU A 66 -15.97 0.60 14.56
C GLU A 66 -15.50 0.09 13.20
N VAL A 67 -14.34 0.53 12.69
CA VAL A 67 -13.77 0.05 11.41
C VAL A 67 -13.47 -1.45 11.41
N GLY A 68 -13.27 -2.06 12.60
CA GLY A 68 -13.10 -3.51 12.73
C GLY A 68 -14.39 -4.32 12.56
N LYS A 69 -15.57 -3.66 12.52
CA LYS A 69 -16.87 -4.31 12.34
C LYS A 69 -17.28 -4.20 10.87
N VAL A 70 -17.03 -5.24 10.09
CA VAL A 70 -17.31 -5.29 8.64
C VAL A 70 -18.76 -5.00 8.23
N ARG A 71 -19.72 -5.04 9.16
CA ARG A 71 -21.13 -4.67 8.93
C ARG A 71 -21.38 -3.16 8.92
N VAL A 72 -20.43 -2.36 9.41
CA VAL A 72 -20.51 -0.89 9.46
C VAL A 72 -19.77 -0.35 8.23
N ASN A 73 -20.44 0.48 7.43
CA ASN A 73 -19.88 1.03 6.20
C ASN A 73 -20.29 2.50 6.07
N GLU A 74 -19.66 3.35 6.89
CA GLU A 74 -19.98 4.77 6.98
C GLU A 74 -18.74 5.61 6.68
N PRO A 75 -18.87 6.82 6.10
CA PRO A 75 -17.73 7.69 5.82
C PRO A 75 -16.91 8.07 7.06
N SER A 76 -17.53 8.05 8.23
CA SER A 76 -16.87 8.36 9.50
C SER A 76 -15.77 7.36 9.88
N LEU A 77 -15.73 6.17 9.26
CA LEU A 77 -14.74 5.14 9.56
C LEU A 77 -13.29 5.53 9.22
N ILE A 78 -13.11 6.51 8.32
CA ILE A 78 -11.79 7.07 7.98
C ILE A 78 -11.53 8.43 8.62
N SER A 79 -12.47 8.96 9.42
CA SER A 79 -12.29 10.24 10.10
C SER A 79 -11.32 10.10 11.27
N ALA A 80 -10.50 11.13 11.51
CA ALA A 80 -9.65 11.19 12.68
C ALA A 80 -10.50 11.16 13.97
N LEU A 81 -10.02 10.42 14.97
CA LEU A 81 -10.61 10.36 16.31
C LEU A 81 -10.62 11.70 17.04
#